data_AF-A0A6B1I5F4-F1
#
_entry.id   AF-A0A6B1I5F4-F1
#
_cell.length_a   1.000
_cell.length_b   1.000
_cell.length_c   1.000
_cell.angle_alpha   90.00
_cell.angle_beta   90.00
_cell.angle_gamma   90.00
#
_symmetry.space_group_name_H-M   'P 1'
#
loop_
_entity.id
_entity.type
_entity.pdbx_description
1 polymer ?
#
loop_
_entity_poly.entity_id
_entity_poly.type
_entity_poly.pdbx_seq_one_letter_code
_entity_poly.pdbx_strand_id
1 'polypeptide(L)'
;MNLMYIAMLMAVVLSGSMAYATSGTTSGGSLDVEIEFDESYMIIEFINPATGNLQEHVDYTVSVTNGDDNLFGPIPLTHTTPGKVNIPVTLADGTNDITIDVRGILFIPIDSETLVLQVNVGDVAIPDWIKTNVDWWVQGHLDDDTFLNSIQYLIGVGVIPVENTSDKESDAPVPDWVKDTADWWVEGLVSDNEFLNALGYLIDQGILSVGFESSDVLVIGGVDLSRASPLLGDTDAPITIIEFGDYQCPNCKKWFTESRPALEYNYIEPGLVSVYFVDLAFIGEDSNRAAAASYCAQEQGLYWEYHDVLYERQAGTNAGWASDENLAQFAADVGLDVAMYQSCMDLDHQERVSFNLSQATQNGISRTPSFIISGPGGTEQISGNQPYAVLDSVLQDMLN
;
A
#
# COMPACT_ATOMS: atom_id res chain seq x y z
N MET A 1 19.35 -15.19 40.80
CA MET A 1 18.11 -14.98 41.56
C MET A 1 17.51 -13.67 41.07
N ASN A 2 16.45 -13.78 40.27
CA ASN A 2 15.56 -12.76 39.70
C ASN A 2 16.16 -11.65 38.80
N LEU A 3 16.23 -11.93 37.49
CA LEU A 3 15.89 -10.92 36.48
C LEU A 3 14.36 -10.91 36.35
N MET A 4 13.75 -9.80 36.74
CA MET A 4 12.34 -9.55 36.57
C MET A 4 12.16 -8.98 35.15
N TYR A 5 11.80 -9.83 34.20
CA TYR A 5 11.34 -9.37 32.89
C TYR A 5 10.07 -8.55 33.11
N ILE A 6 10.13 -7.28 32.77
CA ILE A 6 8.96 -6.43 32.62
C ILE A 6 8.29 -6.90 31.33
N ALA A 7 7.29 -7.77 31.47
CA ALA A 7 6.32 -8.03 30.42
C ALA A 7 5.58 -6.71 30.16
N MET A 8 6.03 -5.97 29.17
CA MET A 8 5.24 -4.89 28.57
C MET A 8 4.12 -5.60 27.82
N LEU A 9 2.97 -5.71 28.49
CA LEU A 9 1.69 -5.97 27.84
C LEU A 9 1.49 -4.85 26.81
N MET A 10 1.97 -5.07 25.59
CA MET A 10 1.31 -4.50 24.43
C MET A 10 -0.08 -5.11 24.45
N ALA A 11 -1.05 -4.33 24.92
CA ALA A 11 -2.40 -4.52 24.46
C ALA A 11 -2.33 -4.31 22.95
N VAL A 12 -2.20 -5.41 22.21
CA VAL A 12 -2.58 -5.46 20.80
C VAL A 12 -4.03 -5.05 20.82
N VAL A 13 -4.28 -3.80 20.47
CA VAL A 13 -5.61 -3.37 20.06
C VAL A 13 -5.84 -4.16 18.79
N LEU A 14 -6.57 -5.27 18.93
CA LEU A 14 -7.24 -5.93 17.81
C LEU A 14 -8.17 -4.86 17.22
N SER A 15 -7.68 -4.09 16.25
CA SER A 15 -8.55 -3.30 15.38
C SER A 15 -9.42 -4.32 14.65
N GLY A 16 -10.73 -4.18 14.81
CA GLY A 16 -11.72 -5.13 14.33
C GLY A 16 -11.57 -5.40 12.84
N SER A 17 -11.97 -6.60 12.44
CA SER A 17 -12.15 -7.00 11.03
C SER A 17 -12.84 -5.89 10.25
N MET A 18 -12.17 -5.29 9.28
CA MET A 18 -12.80 -4.31 8.41
C MET A 18 -13.72 -5.04 7.41
N ALA A 19 -14.95 -4.56 7.28
CA ALA A 19 -15.83 -4.96 6.19
C ALA A 19 -15.28 -4.37 4.88
N TYR A 20 -15.22 -5.18 3.82
CA TYR A 20 -14.79 -4.74 2.50
C TYR A 20 -15.86 -3.94 1.77
N ALA A 21 -15.44 -3.19 0.76
CA ALA A 21 -16.34 -2.48 -0.13
C ALA A 21 -17.27 -3.47 -0.85
N THR A 22 -18.55 -3.12 -0.97
CA THR A 22 -19.56 -3.92 -1.66
C THR A 22 -20.43 -3.04 -2.54
N SER A 23 -20.93 -3.58 -3.64
CA SER A 23 -21.77 -2.83 -4.57
C SER A 23 -22.92 -3.65 -5.12
N GLY A 24 -23.94 -2.97 -5.60
CA GLY A 24 -25.07 -3.59 -6.26
C GLY A 24 -26.02 -2.58 -6.89
N THR A 25 -26.89 -3.08 -7.76
CA THR A 25 -27.88 -2.27 -8.47
C THR A 25 -29.24 -2.37 -7.77
N THR A 26 -29.93 -1.25 -7.61
CA THR A 26 -31.29 -1.24 -7.05
C THR A 26 -32.26 -2.08 -7.90
N SER A 27 -33.29 -2.65 -7.27
CA SER A 27 -34.22 -3.58 -7.96
C SER A 27 -34.92 -3.05 -9.22
N GLY A 28 -35.06 -1.74 -9.39
CA GLY A 28 -35.58 -1.14 -10.63
C GLY A 28 -34.49 -0.67 -11.60
N GLY A 29 -33.22 -0.80 -11.24
CA GLY A 29 -32.07 -0.42 -12.07
C GLY A 29 -31.82 1.08 -12.14
N SER A 30 -32.49 1.89 -11.31
CA SER A 30 -32.34 3.34 -11.37
C SER A 30 -30.99 3.81 -10.85
N LEU A 31 -30.37 3.09 -9.91
CA LEU A 31 -29.08 3.43 -9.32
C LEU A 31 -28.21 2.19 -9.11
N ASP A 32 -26.91 2.38 -9.30
CA ASP A 32 -25.89 1.55 -8.69
C ASP A 32 -25.55 2.13 -7.32
N VAL A 33 -25.24 1.28 -6.36
CA VAL A 33 -24.88 1.68 -5.01
C VAL A 33 -23.56 1.02 -4.65
N GLU A 34 -22.61 1.83 -4.20
CA GLU A 34 -21.32 1.39 -3.67
C GLU A 34 -21.26 1.71 -2.18
N ILE A 35 -20.76 0.78 -1.39
CA ILE A 35 -20.61 0.91 0.05
C ILE A 35 -19.15 0.65 0.41
N GLU A 36 -18.56 1.58 1.15
CA GLU A 36 -17.23 1.45 1.75
C GLU A 36 -17.33 1.59 3.27
N PHE A 37 -16.31 1.11 3.98
CA PHE A 37 -16.23 1.22 5.43
C PHE A 37 -14.90 1.86 5.84
N ASP A 38 -14.97 2.79 6.78
CA ASP A 38 -13.80 3.27 7.54
C ASP A 38 -13.97 2.94 9.03
N GLU A 39 -13.00 3.33 9.87
CA GLU A 39 -13.02 3.03 11.30
C GLU A 39 -14.25 3.55 12.06
N SER A 40 -15.04 4.46 11.49
CA SER A 40 -16.15 5.15 12.17
C SER A 40 -17.46 5.23 11.37
N TYR A 41 -17.44 4.97 10.06
CA TYR A 41 -18.57 5.16 9.16
C TYR A 41 -18.70 4.06 8.11
N MET A 42 -19.95 3.76 7.77
CA MET A 42 -20.33 3.16 6.50
C MET A 42 -20.61 4.30 5.51
N ILE A 43 -19.87 4.35 4.42
CA ILE A 43 -19.99 5.35 3.36
C ILE A 43 -20.83 4.74 2.25
N ILE A 44 -21.94 5.37 1.88
CA ILE A 44 -22.81 4.93 0.78
C ILE A 44 -22.71 5.95 -0.34
N GLU A 45 -22.39 5.48 -1.54
CA GLU A 45 -22.39 6.24 -2.78
C GLU A 45 -23.48 5.72 -3.74
N PHE A 46 -24.33 6.63 -4.19
CA PHE A 46 -25.36 6.39 -5.19
C PHE A 46 -24.83 6.85 -6.55
N ILE A 47 -24.77 5.95 -7.50
CA ILE A 47 -24.16 6.17 -8.83
C ILE A 47 -25.25 6.07 -9.89
N ASN A 48 -25.20 6.99 -10.85
CA ASN A 48 -26.07 6.94 -12.01
C ASN A 48 -25.49 5.95 -13.04
N PRO A 49 -26.13 4.80 -13.30
CA PRO A 49 -25.58 3.73 -14.13
C PRO A 49 -25.35 4.17 -15.59
N ALA A 50 -26.08 5.17 -16.08
CA ALA A 50 -25.92 5.68 -17.44
C ALA A 50 -24.68 6.57 -17.62
N THR A 51 -24.15 7.13 -16.52
CA THR A 51 -23.04 8.10 -16.58
C THR A 51 -21.81 7.69 -15.79
N GLY A 52 -21.94 6.75 -14.84
CA GLY A 52 -20.88 6.35 -13.92
C GLY A 52 -20.54 7.41 -12.87
N ASN A 53 -21.29 8.50 -12.77
CA ASN A 53 -21.05 9.57 -11.80
C ASN A 53 -22.00 9.46 -10.60
N LEU A 54 -21.61 10.08 -9.49
CA LEU A 54 -22.48 10.28 -8.32
C LEU A 54 -23.82 10.90 -8.73
N GLN A 55 -24.90 10.26 -8.32
CA GLN A 55 -26.25 10.74 -8.52
C GLN A 55 -26.53 11.90 -7.55
N GLU A 56 -26.86 13.07 -8.09
CA GLU A 56 -27.34 14.17 -7.27
C GLU A 56 -28.78 13.94 -6.83
N HIS A 57 -29.13 14.42 -5.64
CA HIS A 57 -30.52 14.49 -5.16
C HIS A 57 -31.21 13.13 -5.07
N VAL A 58 -30.88 12.34 -4.04
CA VAL A 58 -31.46 11.02 -3.80
C VAL A 58 -32.30 11.02 -2.52
N ASP A 59 -33.54 10.54 -2.61
CA ASP A 59 -34.41 10.28 -1.45
C ASP A 59 -34.31 8.80 -1.07
N TYR A 60 -33.79 8.50 0.11
CA TYR A 60 -33.47 7.14 0.53
C TYR A 60 -33.80 6.84 2.00
N THR A 61 -33.91 5.56 2.33
CA THR A 61 -33.82 5.02 3.68
C THR A 61 -32.78 3.92 3.74
N VAL A 62 -32.14 3.76 4.89
CA VAL A 62 -31.19 2.68 5.14
C VAL A 62 -31.46 2.03 6.49
N SER A 63 -31.37 0.71 6.54
CA SER A 63 -31.32 -0.09 7.76
C SER A 63 -30.21 -1.13 7.68
N VAL A 64 -29.66 -1.49 8.83
CA VAL A 64 -28.65 -2.53 8.99
C VAL A 64 -29.13 -3.50 10.06
N THR A 65 -29.20 -4.78 9.71
CA THR A 65 -29.60 -5.87 10.61
C THR A 65 -28.53 -6.94 10.65
N ASN A 66 -28.43 -7.68 11.75
CA ASN A 66 -27.63 -8.90 11.85
C ASN A 66 -28.52 -9.99 12.44
N GLY A 67 -28.91 -10.96 11.61
CA GLY A 67 -29.99 -11.89 11.94
C GLY A 67 -31.29 -11.17 12.29
N ASP A 68 -31.81 -11.40 13.51
CA ASP A 68 -33.02 -10.74 14.02
C ASP A 68 -32.74 -9.39 14.70
N ASP A 69 -31.46 -9.04 14.94
CA ASP A 69 -31.07 -7.82 15.64
C ASP A 69 -30.99 -6.63 14.68
N ASN A 70 -31.62 -5.52 15.06
CA ASN A 70 -31.54 -4.27 14.33
C ASN A 70 -30.39 -3.41 14.85
N LEU A 71 -29.33 -3.27 14.06
CA LEU A 71 -28.13 -2.54 14.42
C LEU A 71 -28.26 -1.04 14.11
N PHE A 72 -28.97 -0.69 13.03
CA PHE A 72 -29.15 0.69 12.62
C PHE A 72 -30.42 0.88 11.77
N GLY A 73 -31.11 2.00 11.95
CA GLY A 73 -32.26 2.36 11.12
C GLY A 73 -33.52 1.52 11.39
N PRO A 74 -34.48 1.46 10.43
CA PRO A 74 -34.49 2.26 9.22
C PRO A 74 -34.54 3.75 9.57
N ILE A 75 -33.67 4.54 8.94
CA ILE A 75 -33.75 5.99 9.09
C ILE A 75 -35.05 6.52 8.45
N PRO A 76 -35.59 7.66 8.91
CA PRO A 76 -36.65 8.34 8.17
C PRO A 76 -36.21 8.65 6.74
N LEU A 77 -37.16 8.73 5.81
CA LEU A 77 -36.90 9.12 4.42
C LEU A 77 -36.09 10.42 4.40
N THR A 78 -34.86 10.33 3.89
CA THR A 78 -33.85 11.36 3.95
C THR A 78 -33.40 11.71 2.54
N HIS A 79 -33.08 12.98 2.32
CA HIS A 79 -32.61 13.50 1.05
C HIS A 79 -31.12 13.84 1.13
N THR A 80 -30.34 13.43 0.12
CA THR A 80 -28.93 13.84 -0.01
C THR A 80 -28.69 14.61 -1.31
N THR A 81 -27.70 15.51 -1.36
CA THR A 81 -27.44 16.39 -2.51
C THR A 81 -26.21 15.98 -3.31
N PRO A 82 -25.01 15.76 -2.74
CA PRO A 82 -24.17 14.74 -3.32
C PRO A 82 -24.80 13.38 -2.99
N GLY A 83 -24.84 12.44 -3.93
CA GLY A 83 -25.26 11.05 -3.69
C GLY A 83 -24.30 10.27 -2.80
N LYS A 84 -23.61 10.91 -1.85
CA LYS A 84 -22.64 10.30 -0.94
C LYS A 84 -23.02 10.63 0.49
N VAL A 85 -23.17 9.60 1.33
CA VAL A 85 -23.62 9.75 2.72
C VAL A 85 -22.80 8.88 3.67
N ASN A 86 -22.46 9.43 4.83
CA ASN A 86 -21.72 8.72 5.87
C ASN A 86 -22.68 8.35 6.99
N ILE A 87 -22.81 7.05 7.26
CA ILE A 87 -23.69 6.48 8.25
C ILE A 87 -22.85 6.01 9.43
N PRO A 88 -23.01 6.59 10.64
CA PRO A 88 -22.26 6.18 11.82
C PRO A 88 -22.85 4.87 12.37
N VAL A 89 -22.44 3.74 11.79
CA VAL A 89 -22.84 2.40 12.22
C VAL A 89 -21.60 1.56 12.44
N THR A 90 -21.60 0.78 13.52
CA THR A 90 -20.63 -0.29 13.75
C THR A 90 -21.32 -1.60 13.43
N LEU A 91 -20.74 -2.38 12.52
CA LEU A 91 -21.24 -3.70 12.19
C LEU A 91 -20.89 -4.69 13.31
N ALA A 92 -21.74 -5.69 13.53
CA ALA A 92 -21.46 -6.79 14.44
C ALA A 92 -20.82 -7.95 13.68
N ASP A 93 -20.03 -8.77 14.35
CA ASP A 93 -19.49 -10.01 13.77
C ASP A 93 -20.64 -10.91 13.23
N GLY A 94 -20.36 -11.65 12.16
CA GLY A 94 -21.32 -12.42 11.38
C GLY A 94 -21.86 -11.68 10.15
N THR A 95 -22.95 -12.20 9.58
CA THR A 95 -23.59 -11.63 8.38
C THR A 95 -24.50 -10.47 8.75
N ASN A 96 -24.19 -9.30 8.21
CA ASN A 96 -24.99 -8.09 8.35
C ASN A 96 -25.72 -7.82 7.03
N ASP A 97 -27.04 -7.68 7.08
CA ASP A 97 -27.86 -7.29 5.94
C ASP A 97 -28.04 -5.77 5.94
N ILE A 98 -27.55 -5.11 4.90
CA ILE A 98 -27.74 -3.67 4.66
C ILE A 98 -28.86 -3.53 3.64
N THR A 99 -29.96 -2.92 4.05
CA THR A 99 -31.11 -2.66 3.19
C THR A 99 -31.18 -1.16 2.87
N ILE A 100 -31.20 -0.84 1.58
CA ILE A 100 -31.32 0.53 1.07
C ILE A 100 -32.58 0.59 0.22
N ASP A 101 -33.50 1.49 0.57
CA ASP A 101 -34.65 1.82 -0.27
C ASP A 101 -34.47 3.20 -0.87
N VAL A 102 -34.70 3.32 -2.18
CA VAL A 102 -34.69 4.57 -2.92
C VAL A 102 -36.11 4.90 -3.37
N ARG A 103 -36.53 6.16 -3.17
CA ARG A 103 -37.89 6.63 -3.46
C ARG A 103 -37.97 7.90 -4.29
N GLY A 104 -36.83 8.51 -4.60
CA GLY A 104 -36.78 9.69 -5.45
C GLY A 104 -35.38 10.01 -5.94
N ILE A 105 -35.29 10.57 -7.14
CA ILE A 105 -34.05 11.00 -7.80
C ILE A 105 -34.30 12.37 -8.46
N LEU A 106 -33.38 13.33 -8.33
CA LEU A 106 -33.51 14.68 -8.89
C LEU A 106 -34.84 15.37 -8.51
N PHE A 107 -35.30 15.16 -7.27
CA PHE A 107 -36.58 15.64 -6.74
C PHE A 107 -37.83 15.06 -7.44
N ILE A 108 -37.65 13.99 -8.22
CA ILE A 108 -38.74 13.27 -8.88
C ILE A 108 -38.97 11.97 -8.10
N PRO A 109 -40.18 11.74 -7.55
CA PRO A 109 -40.52 10.48 -6.93
C PRO A 109 -40.42 9.33 -7.94
N ILE A 110 -39.85 8.21 -7.51
CA ILE A 110 -39.80 6.96 -8.27
C ILE A 110 -40.62 5.87 -7.56
N ASP A 111 -40.94 4.79 -8.27
CA ASP A 111 -41.42 3.58 -7.61
C ASP A 111 -40.34 3.08 -6.65
N SER A 112 -40.73 2.60 -5.47
CA SER A 112 -39.75 2.21 -4.44
C SER A 112 -38.85 1.10 -4.95
N GLU A 113 -37.55 1.34 -4.97
CA GLU A 113 -36.55 0.36 -5.35
C GLU A 113 -35.71 -0.02 -4.13
N THR A 114 -35.61 -1.31 -3.85
CA THR A 114 -34.81 -1.85 -2.75
C THR A 114 -33.54 -2.50 -3.29
N LEU A 115 -32.45 -2.35 -2.53
CA LEU A 115 -31.22 -3.13 -2.63
C LEU A 115 -30.94 -3.76 -1.25
N VAL A 116 -30.59 -5.05 -1.22
CA VAL A 116 -30.12 -5.74 -0.02
C VAL A 116 -28.72 -6.26 -0.31
N LEU A 117 -27.75 -5.83 0.50
CA LEU A 117 -26.35 -6.27 0.44
C LEU A 117 -26.02 -7.02 1.71
N GLN A 118 -25.35 -8.17 1.58
CA GLN A 118 -24.86 -8.93 2.72
C GLN A 118 -23.39 -8.62 2.94
N VAL A 119 -23.05 -8.19 4.15
CA VAL A 119 -21.69 -7.86 4.57
C VAL A 119 -21.31 -8.75 5.74
N ASN A 120 -20.38 -9.67 5.50
CA ASN A 120 -19.83 -10.52 6.54
C ASN A 120 -18.71 -9.78 7.26
N VAL A 121 -18.81 -9.69 8.58
CA VAL A 121 -17.81 -9.09 9.47
C VAL A 121 -17.28 -10.20 10.35
N GLY A 122 -15.97 -10.32 10.49
CA GLY A 122 -15.35 -11.41 11.25
C GLY A 122 -15.03 -12.68 10.45
N ASP A 123 -15.40 -12.77 9.17
CA ASP A 123 -14.74 -13.70 8.24
C ASP A 123 -13.47 -13.02 7.73
N VAL A 124 -12.32 -13.64 7.96
CA VAL A 124 -11.08 -13.23 7.32
C VAL A 124 -11.28 -13.33 5.82
N ALA A 125 -11.19 -12.21 5.10
CA ALA A 125 -11.12 -12.20 3.65
C ALA A 125 -9.72 -11.80 3.18
N ILE A 126 -9.11 -12.66 2.39
CA ILE A 126 -7.82 -12.47 1.75
C ILE A 126 -8.06 -11.68 0.46
N PRO A 127 -7.37 -10.55 0.22
CA PRO A 127 -7.55 -9.78 -1.01
C PRO A 127 -7.41 -10.62 -2.29
N ASP A 128 -8.36 -10.45 -3.23
CA ASP A 128 -8.44 -11.26 -4.45
C ASP A 128 -7.17 -11.24 -5.31
N TRP A 129 -6.39 -10.16 -5.28
CA TRP A 129 -5.13 -10.07 -6.03
C TRP A 129 -4.10 -11.11 -5.60
N ILE A 130 -4.20 -11.65 -4.38
CA ILE A 130 -3.34 -12.72 -3.86
C ILE A 130 -3.56 -14.02 -4.62
N LYS A 131 -4.78 -14.24 -5.16
CA LYS A 131 -5.08 -15.42 -5.99
C LYS A 131 -4.18 -15.50 -7.22
N THR A 132 -3.75 -14.36 -7.77
CA THR A 132 -2.80 -14.32 -8.90
C THR A 132 -1.46 -14.94 -8.53
N ASN A 133 -0.93 -14.60 -7.36
CA ASN A 133 0.35 -15.13 -6.89
C ASN A 133 0.25 -16.63 -6.54
N VAL A 134 -0.88 -17.04 -5.96
CA VAL A 134 -1.17 -18.45 -5.67
C VAL A 134 -1.32 -19.26 -6.96
N ASP A 135 -2.00 -18.72 -7.98
CA ASP A 135 -2.13 -19.38 -9.29
C ASP A 135 -0.75 -19.60 -9.92
N TRP A 136 0.13 -18.59 -9.94
CA TRP A 136 1.50 -18.76 -10.47
C TRP A 136 2.29 -19.83 -9.74
N TRP A 137 2.11 -19.97 -8.43
CA TRP A 137 2.75 -21.03 -7.65
C TRP A 137 2.18 -22.42 -7.97
N VAL A 138 0.86 -22.55 -8.04
CA VAL A 138 0.18 -23.83 -8.38
C VAL A 138 0.53 -24.27 -9.81
N GLN A 139 0.59 -23.34 -10.77
CA GLN A 139 0.99 -23.63 -12.15
C GLN A 139 2.50 -23.90 -12.32
N GLY A 140 3.29 -23.76 -11.25
CA GLY A 140 4.74 -23.99 -11.26
C GLY A 140 5.54 -22.87 -11.94
N HIS A 141 4.97 -21.67 -12.08
CA HIS A 141 5.67 -20.46 -12.50
C HIS A 141 6.47 -19.82 -11.35
N LEU A 142 6.11 -20.12 -10.10
CA LEU A 142 6.88 -19.79 -8.89
C LEU A 142 7.28 -21.07 -8.15
N ASP A 143 8.49 -21.10 -7.60
CA ASP A 143 8.93 -22.19 -6.71
C ASP A 143 8.39 -22.01 -5.28
N ASP A 144 8.47 -23.08 -4.49
CA ASP A 144 7.91 -23.12 -3.14
C ASP A 144 8.56 -22.07 -2.23
N ASP A 145 9.88 -21.89 -2.30
CA ASP A 145 10.60 -20.93 -1.46
C ASP A 145 10.18 -19.49 -1.77
N THR A 146 10.07 -19.13 -3.05
CA THR A 146 9.62 -17.80 -3.49
C THR A 146 8.18 -17.52 -3.06
N PHE A 147 7.32 -18.52 -3.19
CA PHE A 147 5.92 -18.42 -2.76
C PHE A 147 5.80 -18.25 -1.23
N LEU A 148 6.46 -19.12 -0.46
CA LEU A 148 6.41 -19.10 1.00
C LEU A 148 6.96 -17.78 1.56
N ASN A 149 8.05 -17.25 1.00
CA ASN A 149 8.58 -15.93 1.39
C ASN A 149 7.58 -14.80 1.11
N SER A 150 6.88 -14.87 -0.02
CA SER A 150 5.84 -13.89 -0.37
C SER A 150 4.67 -13.95 0.61
N ILE A 151 4.18 -15.16 0.92
CA ILE A 151 3.09 -15.36 1.89
C ILE A 151 3.53 -14.96 3.31
N GLN A 152 4.75 -15.29 3.70
CA GLN A 152 5.34 -14.88 4.98
C GLN A 152 5.34 -13.36 5.13
N TYR A 153 5.77 -12.63 4.10
CA TYR A 153 5.71 -11.17 4.09
C TYR A 153 4.28 -10.66 4.24
N LEU A 154 3.33 -11.19 3.46
CA LEU A 154 1.93 -10.76 3.47
C LEU A 154 1.23 -11.04 4.79
N ILE A 155 1.51 -12.19 5.41
CA ILE A 155 1.08 -12.48 6.77
C ILE A 155 1.65 -11.44 7.73
N GLY A 156 2.93 -11.18 7.55
CA GLY A 156 3.64 -10.23 8.35
C GLY A 156 3.03 -8.82 8.31
N VAL A 157 2.83 -8.25 7.13
CA VAL A 157 2.27 -6.90 6.99
C VAL A 157 0.77 -6.83 7.32
N GLY A 158 0.18 -7.93 7.80
CA GLY A 158 -1.21 -8.00 8.23
C GLY A 158 -2.22 -8.13 7.09
N VAL A 159 -1.76 -8.40 5.87
CA VAL A 159 -2.62 -8.59 4.69
C VAL A 159 -3.27 -9.97 4.70
N ILE A 160 -2.53 -11.01 5.11
CA ILE A 160 -3.07 -12.36 5.33
C ILE A 160 -3.14 -12.59 6.85
N PRO A 161 -4.31 -12.50 7.48
CA PRO A 161 -4.36 -12.61 8.92
C PRO A 161 -4.41 -14.10 9.31
N VAL A 162 -3.34 -14.56 9.95
CA VAL A 162 -3.26 -15.91 10.54
C VAL A 162 -3.35 -15.81 12.06
N GLU A 163 -4.06 -16.74 12.68
CA GLU A 163 -4.26 -16.75 14.13
C GLU A 163 -3.08 -17.38 14.90
N ASN A 164 -2.29 -18.22 14.23
CA ASN A 164 -1.23 -19.03 14.84
C ASN A 164 0.16 -18.56 14.42
N THR A 165 1.07 -18.48 15.39
CA THR A 165 2.51 -18.29 15.16
C THR A 165 3.27 -19.50 15.71
N SER A 166 4.41 -19.81 15.10
CA SER A 166 5.24 -20.98 15.45
C SER A 166 6.71 -20.62 15.33
N ASP A 167 7.50 -20.95 16.35
CA ASP A 167 8.96 -20.78 16.37
C ASP A 167 9.71 -22.01 15.78
N LYS A 168 8.98 -22.92 15.12
CA LYS A 168 9.57 -24.11 14.49
C LYS A 168 10.08 -23.73 13.10
N GLU A 169 11.24 -24.28 12.73
CA GLU A 169 11.78 -24.23 11.36
C GLU A 169 11.94 -25.65 10.82
N SER A 170 11.58 -25.84 9.55
CA SER A 170 11.67 -27.12 8.85
C SER A 170 11.94 -26.93 7.36
N ASP A 171 12.96 -27.62 6.85
CA ASP A 171 13.24 -27.73 5.41
C ASP A 171 12.34 -28.74 4.69
N ALA A 172 11.19 -29.11 5.29
CA ALA A 172 10.27 -30.06 4.67
C ALA A 172 9.58 -29.40 3.47
N PRO A 173 9.43 -30.10 2.33
CA PRO A 173 8.76 -29.55 1.16
C PRO A 173 7.28 -29.29 1.45
N VAL A 174 6.69 -28.34 0.71
CA VAL A 174 5.25 -28.07 0.81
C VAL A 174 4.47 -29.32 0.38
N PRO A 175 3.56 -29.83 1.22
CA PRO A 175 2.77 -31.01 0.84
C PRO A 175 1.82 -30.74 -0.33
N ASP A 176 1.66 -31.72 -1.22
CA ASP A 176 0.79 -31.61 -2.41
C ASP A 176 -0.65 -31.19 -2.06
N TRP A 177 -1.20 -31.67 -0.94
CA TRP A 177 -2.58 -31.31 -0.55
C TRP A 177 -2.75 -29.82 -0.24
N VAL A 178 -1.67 -29.12 0.15
CA VAL A 178 -1.69 -27.67 0.37
C VAL A 178 -1.79 -26.96 -0.97
N LYS A 179 -1.07 -27.43 -1.99
CA LYS A 179 -1.18 -26.92 -3.37
C LYS A 179 -2.56 -27.21 -3.96
N ASP A 180 -3.10 -28.41 -3.74
CA ASP A 180 -4.46 -28.75 -4.19
C ASP A 180 -5.51 -27.83 -3.55
N THR A 181 -5.38 -27.54 -2.25
CA THR A 181 -6.26 -26.59 -1.54
C THR A 181 -6.13 -25.18 -2.09
N ALA A 182 -4.90 -24.76 -2.41
CA ALA A 182 -4.62 -23.44 -2.97
C ALA A 182 -5.20 -23.28 -4.38
N ASP A 183 -5.12 -24.31 -5.21
CA ASP A 183 -5.74 -24.36 -6.55
C ASP A 183 -7.27 -24.21 -6.44
N TRP A 184 -7.90 -25.01 -5.57
CA TRP A 184 -9.34 -24.91 -5.31
C TRP A 184 -9.75 -23.54 -4.76
N TRP A 185 -8.86 -22.87 -4.01
CA TRP A 185 -9.13 -21.55 -3.48
C TRP A 185 -9.11 -20.48 -4.59
N VAL A 186 -8.14 -20.57 -5.51
CA VAL A 186 -8.07 -19.73 -6.71
C VAL A 186 -9.32 -19.92 -7.58
N GLU A 187 -9.79 -21.15 -7.74
CA GLU A 187 -11.01 -21.47 -8.49
C GLU A 187 -12.32 -21.10 -7.76
N GLY A 188 -12.23 -20.62 -6.50
CA GLY A 188 -13.39 -20.28 -5.68
C GLY A 188 -14.21 -21.49 -5.21
N LEU A 189 -13.61 -22.68 -5.22
CA LEU A 189 -14.22 -23.94 -4.77
C LEU A 189 -14.11 -24.14 -3.26
N VAL A 190 -13.13 -23.50 -2.61
CA VAL A 190 -12.98 -23.46 -1.15
C VAL A 190 -12.87 -22.01 -0.67
N SER A 191 -13.20 -21.80 0.59
CA SER A 191 -13.21 -20.50 1.27
C SER A 191 -11.82 -20.01 1.66
N ASP A 192 -11.69 -18.71 1.92
CA ASP A 192 -10.46 -18.09 2.45
C ASP A 192 -10.02 -18.76 3.76
N ASN A 193 -10.97 -19.10 4.63
CA ASN A 193 -10.67 -19.82 5.87
C ASN A 193 -10.09 -21.23 5.62
N GLU A 194 -10.56 -21.95 4.60
CA GLU A 194 -9.98 -23.25 4.23
C GLU A 194 -8.54 -23.10 3.73
N PHE A 195 -8.26 -22.05 2.96
CA PHE A 195 -6.90 -21.73 2.54
C PHE A 195 -6.01 -21.28 3.72
N LEU A 196 -6.51 -20.44 4.62
CA LEU A 196 -5.79 -20.04 5.85
C LEU A 196 -5.50 -21.22 6.76
N ASN A 197 -6.38 -22.21 6.84
CA ASN A 197 -6.10 -23.45 7.58
C ASN A 197 -4.95 -24.24 6.95
N ALA A 198 -4.85 -24.25 5.62
CA ALA A 198 -3.71 -24.86 4.92
C ALA A 198 -2.41 -24.10 5.20
N LEU A 199 -2.42 -22.76 5.19
CA LEU A 199 -1.27 -21.94 5.62
C LEU A 199 -0.94 -22.17 7.11
N GLY A 200 -1.95 -22.24 7.97
CA GLY A 200 -1.81 -22.52 9.40
C GLY A 200 -1.15 -23.86 9.69
N TYR A 201 -1.39 -24.88 8.85
CA TYR A 201 -0.65 -26.13 8.91
C TYR A 201 0.84 -25.94 8.59
N LEU A 202 1.17 -25.22 7.51
CA LEU A 202 2.57 -24.95 7.16
C LEU A 202 3.29 -24.25 8.31
N ILE A 203 2.60 -23.34 8.99
CA ILE A 203 3.09 -22.64 10.17
C ILE A 203 3.34 -23.60 11.34
N ASP A 204 2.36 -24.43 11.70
CA ASP A 204 2.53 -25.40 12.80
C ASP A 204 3.64 -26.42 12.51
N GLN A 205 3.86 -26.78 11.24
CA GLN A 205 4.96 -27.65 10.85
C GLN A 205 6.33 -26.94 10.75
N GLY A 206 6.36 -25.61 10.80
CA GLY A 206 7.57 -24.82 10.63
C GLY A 206 8.08 -24.74 9.19
N ILE A 207 7.22 -25.08 8.22
CA ILE A 207 7.49 -24.94 6.78
C ILE A 207 7.30 -23.49 6.35
N LEU A 208 6.32 -22.79 6.94
CA LEU A 208 6.08 -21.36 6.76
C LEU A 208 6.39 -20.64 8.07
N SER A 209 7.45 -19.83 8.10
CA SER A 209 7.83 -19.09 9.31
C SER A 209 6.95 -17.85 9.47
N VAL A 210 6.48 -17.59 10.70
CA VAL A 210 5.68 -16.39 11.04
C VAL A 210 6.28 -15.61 12.21
N GLY A 211 7.56 -15.83 12.46
CA GLY A 211 8.36 -14.91 13.23
C GLY A 211 8.89 -13.85 12.29
N PHE A 212 8.38 -12.62 12.38
CA PHE A 212 9.22 -11.51 11.99
C PHE A 212 10.36 -11.44 12.98
N GLU A 213 11.49 -12.05 12.63
CA GLU A 213 12.71 -11.46 13.12
C GLU A 213 12.79 -10.06 12.51
N SER A 214 12.96 -9.05 13.36
CA SER A 214 13.21 -7.66 12.96
C SER A 214 14.52 -7.48 12.18
N SER A 215 15.10 -8.56 11.65
CA SER A 215 16.38 -8.64 10.96
C SER A 215 16.25 -8.67 9.43
N ASP A 216 15.06 -8.99 8.88
CA ASP A 216 14.86 -9.07 7.42
C ASP A 216 14.17 -7.83 6.81
N VAL A 217 13.63 -6.94 7.65
CA VAL A 217 13.17 -5.63 7.19
C VAL A 217 14.33 -4.64 7.32
N LEU A 218 14.78 -4.10 6.19
CA LEU A 218 15.80 -3.06 6.19
C LEU A 218 15.21 -1.77 6.79
N VAL A 219 15.30 -1.64 8.12
CA VAL A 219 14.90 -0.44 8.86
C VAL A 219 16.14 0.37 9.19
N ILE A 220 16.27 1.55 8.60
CA ILE A 220 17.35 2.50 8.89
C ILE A 220 16.73 3.81 9.35
N GLY A 221 17.24 4.38 10.45
CA GLY A 221 16.76 5.67 10.96
C GLY A 221 15.27 5.71 11.31
N GLY A 222 14.64 4.55 11.58
CA GLY A 222 13.20 4.43 11.84
C GLY A 222 12.32 4.28 10.59
N VAL A 223 12.93 4.17 9.40
CA VAL A 223 12.24 4.05 8.12
C VAL A 223 12.39 2.63 7.59
N ASP A 224 11.28 1.97 7.27
CA ASP A 224 11.30 0.72 6.52
C ASP A 224 11.60 1.02 5.03
N LEU A 225 12.72 0.49 4.55
CA LEU A 225 13.25 0.72 3.21
C LEU A 225 12.97 -0.42 2.23
N SER A 226 12.12 -1.39 2.59
CA SER A 226 11.75 -2.53 1.73
C SER A 226 11.16 -2.11 0.37
N ARG A 227 10.61 -0.90 0.28
CA ARG A 227 10.03 -0.32 -0.93
C ARG A 227 10.71 0.98 -1.38
N ALA A 228 11.83 1.35 -0.76
CA ALA A 228 12.66 2.47 -1.20
C ALA A 228 13.38 2.13 -2.52
N SER A 229 14.19 3.06 -3.04
CA SER A 229 15.13 2.76 -4.13
C SER A 229 16.09 1.62 -3.77
N PRO A 230 16.82 1.04 -4.74
CA PRO A 230 18.07 0.36 -4.45
C PRO A 230 19.07 1.29 -3.76
N LEU A 231 20.04 0.74 -3.02
CA LEU A 231 21.11 1.54 -2.41
C LEU A 231 21.98 2.21 -3.49
N LEU A 232 22.21 3.51 -3.35
CA LEU A 232 23.28 4.23 -4.05
C LEU A 232 24.52 4.30 -3.16
N GLY A 233 25.68 3.91 -3.69
CA GLY A 233 26.95 3.94 -2.97
C GLY A 233 27.34 2.59 -2.38
N ASP A 234 28.30 2.63 -1.45
CA ASP A 234 28.88 1.42 -0.84
C ASP A 234 27.94 0.84 0.24
N THR A 235 27.74 -0.48 0.23
CA THR A 235 26.96 -1.19 1.26
C THR A 235 27.62 -1.12 2.64
N ASP A 236 28.95 -0.93 2.68
CA ASP A 236 29.72 -0.83 3.92
C ASP A 236 29.89 0.63 4.40
N ALA A 237 29.25 1.60 3.72
CA ALA A 237 29.33 3.00 4.12
C ALA A 237 28.81 3.20 5.56
N PRO A 238 29.55 3.90 6.44
CA PRO A 238 29.18 4.07 7.84
C PRO A 238 27.94 4.95 8.04
N ILE A 239 27.56 5.77 7.06
CA ILE A 239 26.41 6.67 7.13
C ILE A 239 25.46 6.34 5.98
N THR A 240 24.18 6.26 6.28
CA THR A 240 23.11 6.16 5.28
C THR A 240 22.22 7.39 5.33
N ILE A 241 21.99 8.00 4.17
CA ILE A 241 21.01 9.06 3.97
C ILE A 241 19.75 8.47 3.35
N ILE A 242 18.61 8.80 3.90
CA ILE A 242 17.29 8.50 3.34
C ILE A 242 16.73 9.82 2.86
N GLU A 243 16.73 10.02 1.55
CA GLU A 243 16.14 11.18 0.89
C GLU A 243 14.66 10.91 0.63
N PHE A 244 13.80 11.81 1.10
CA PHE A 244 12.39 11.85 0.78
C PHE A 244 12.14 12.94 -0.28
N GLY A 245 11.65 12.56 -1.46
CA GLY A 245 11.51 13.48 -2.58
C GLY A 245 10.28 13.22 -3.45
N ASP A 246 9.89 14.23 -4.22
CA ASP A 246 8.85 14.12 -5.25
C ASP A 246 9.47 14.59 -6.56
N TYR A 247 9.34 13.81 -7.64
CA TYR A 247 9.89 14.18 -8.95
C TYR A 247 9.29 15.46 -9.53
N GLN A 248 8.16 15.96 -9.00
CA GLN A 248 7.58 17.26 -9.34
C GLN A 248 7.99 18.41 -8.42
N CYS A 249 8.67 18.12 -7.30
CA CYS A 249 9.05 19.13 -6.32
C CYS A 249 10.20 20.02 -6.83
N PRO A 250 10.01 21.34 -6.99
CA PRO A 250 11.07 22.22 -7.52
C PRO A 250 12.29 22.33 -6.59
N ASN A 251 12.06 22.23 -5.28
CA ASN A 251 13.16 22.25 -4.31
C ASN A 251 14.00 20.97 -4.36
N CYS A 252 13.39 19.84 -4.76
CA CYS A 252 14.03 18.55 -4.94
C CYS A 252 14.90 18.59 -6.19
N LYS A 253 14.39 19.12 -7.31
CA LYS A 253 15.19 19.47 -8.50
C LYS A 253 16.42 20.30 -8.15
N LYS A 254 16.21 21.32 -7.33
CA LYS A 254 17.26 22.26 -6.95
C LYS A 254 18.32 21.57 -6.09
N TRP A 255 17.91 20.74 -5.12
CA TRP A 255 18.83 19.94 -4.34
C TRP A 255 19.61 18.94 -5.22
N PHE A 256 18.92 18.26 -6.13
CA PHE A 256 19.53 17.35 -7.10
C PHE A 256 20.58 18.05 -7.95
N THR A 257 20.30 19.27 -8.42
CA THR A 257 21.20 20.00 -9.31
C THR A 257 22.38 20.65 -8.55
N GLU A 258 22.13 21.18 -7.36
CA GLU A 258 23.08 22.06 -6.66
C GLU A 258 23.87 21.36 -5.54
N SER A 259 23.28 20.35 -4.88
CA SER A 259 23.84 19.73 -3.67
C SER A 259 24.24 18.27 -3.88
N ARG A 260 23.46 17.46 -4.61
CA ARG A 260 23.77 16.03 -4.81
C ARG A 260 25.16 15.80 -5.44
N PRO A 261 25.64 16.54 -6.46
CA PRO A 261 26.98 16.30 -7.01
C PRO A 261 28.12 16.49 -6.01
N ALA A 262 27.95 17.41 -5.05
CA ALA A 262 28.93 17.60 -3.98
C ALA A 262 28.87 16.47 -2.94
N LEU A 263 27.67 15.97 -2.62
CA LEU A 263 27.49 14.80 -1.77
C LEU A 263 28.14 13.55 -2.39
N GLU A 264 27.91 13.33 -3.68
CA GLU A 264 28.47 12.21 -4.44
C GLU A 264 30.00 12.23 -4.39
N TYR A 265 30.60 13.34 -4.86
CA TYR A 265 32.05 13.46 -4.95
C TYR A 265 32.76 13.41 -3.59
N ASN A 266 32.20 14.04 -2.56
CA ASN A 266 32.88 14.15 -1.27
C ASN A 266 32.63 12.96 -0.33
N TYR A 267 31.51 12.23 -0.49
CA TYR A 267 31.08 11.23 0.50
C TYR A 267 30.62 9.89 -0.10
N ILE A 268 29.90 9.87 -1.22
CA ILE A 268 29.44 8.60 -1.80
C ILE A 268 30.58 7.89 -2.54
N GLU A 269 31.27 8.58 -3.45
CA GLU A 269 32.41 8.01 -4.19
C GLU A 269 33.54 7.50 -3.27
N PRO A 270 33.86 8.17 -2.14
CA PRO A 270 34.83 7.64 -1.18
C PRO A 270 34.31 6.49 -0.30
N GLY A 271 33.05 6.08 -0.42
CA GLY A 271 32.44 5.01 0.39
C GLY A 271 32.08 5.42 1.83
N LEU A 272 31.90 6.72 2.09
CA LEU A 272 31.56 7.24 3.42
C LEU A 272 30.06 7.35 3.65
N VAL A 273 29.29 7.56 2.58
CA VAL A 273 27.84 7.70 2.62
C VAL A 273 27.21 6.80 1.57
N SER A 274 26.09 6.19 1.94
CA SER A 274 25.17 5.52 1.02
C SER A 274 23.79 6.18 1.08
N VAL A 275 22.99 6.06 0.02
CA VAL A 275 21.72 6.78 -0.12
C VAL A 275 20.59 5.85 -0.53
N TYR A 276 19.45 6.00 0.14
CA TYR A 276 18.15 5.54 -0.32
C TYR A 276 17.28 6.74 -0.70
N PHE A 277 16.46 6.56 -1.73
CA PHE A 277 15.40 7.48 -2.10
C PHE A 277 14.03 6.87 -1.77
N VAL A 278 13.18 7.66 -1.13
CA VAL A 278 11.79 7.35 -0.80
C VAL A 278 10.92 8.40 -1.49
N ASP A 279 10.17 7.98 -2.51
CA ASP A 279 9.29 8.89 -3.23
C ASP A 279 8.07 9.27 -2.38
N LEU A 280 7.68 10.55 -2.45
CA LEU A 280 6.49 11.09 -1.82
C LEU A 280 5.62 11.75 -2.88
N ALA A 281 4.97 10.93 -3.72
CA ALA A 281 4.21 11.37 -4.88
C ALA A 281 2.85 12.02 -4.53
N PHE A 282 2.87 13.15 -3.81
CA PHE A 282 1.67 13.84 -3.34
C PHE A 282 1.34 15.15 -4.07
N ILE A 283 2.21 15.65 -4.97
CA ILE A 283 1.99 16.95 -5.64
C ILE A 283 0.92 16.87 -6.74
N GLY A 284 0.82 15.74 -7.45
CA GLY A 284 -0.20 15.52 -8.46
C GLY A 284 0.03 14.27 -9.30
N GLU A 285 -0.71 14.16 -10.40
CA GLU A 285 -0.72 12.97 -11.25
C GLU A 285 0.65 12.67 -11.86
N ASP A 286 1.34 13.70 -12.34
CA ASP A 286 2.71 13.59 -12.88
C ASP A 286 3.70 13.01 -11.83
N SER A 287 3.44 13.20 -10.52
CA SER A 287 4.28 12.63 -9.44
C SER A 287 4.12 11.12 -9.37
N ASN A 288 2.87 10.64 -9.43
CA ASN A 288 2.55 9.22 -9.36
C ASN A 288 3.12 8.48 -10.56
N ARG A 289 2.96 9.04 -11.76
CA ARG A 289 3.52 8.48 -13.00
C ARG A 289 5.04 8.44 -12.97
N ALA A 290 5.70 9.51 -12.51
CA ALA A 290 7.16 9.55 -12.40
C ALA A 290 7.70 8.58 -11.34
N ALA A 291 7.01 8.39 -10.21
CA ALA A 291 7.37 7.39 -9.21
C ALA A 291 7.26 5.97 -9.78
N ALA A 292 6.11 5.61 -10.37
CA ALA A 292 5.90 4.33 -11.04
C ALA A 292 6.98 4.05 -12.11
N ALA A 293 7.31 5.06 -12.91
CA ALA A 293 8.35 4.96 -13.93
C ALA A 293 9.73 4.60 -13.36
N SER A 294 10.08 5.15 -12.20
CA SER A 294 11.34 4.78 -11.52
C SER A 294 11.34 3.31 -11.08
N TYR A 295 10.19 2.76 -10.68
CA TYR A 295 10.07 1.34 -10.30
C TYR A 295 10.27 0.43 -11.50
N CYS A 296 9.68 0.78 -12.65
CA CYS A 296 9.86 0.02 -13.89
C CYS A 296 11.29 0.08 -14.42
N ALA A 297 12.03 1.14 -14.14
CA ALA A 297 13.47 1.19 -14.40
C ALA A 297 14.26 0.28 -13.43
N GLN A 298 13.80 0.14 -12.18
CA GLN A 298 14.40 -0.75 -11.18
C GLN A 298 14.36 -2.22 -11.60
N GLU A 299 13.27 -2.68 -12.22
CA GLU A 299 13.14 -4.07 -12.68
C GLU A 299 14.23 -4.48 -13.69
N GLN A 300 14.85 -3.49 -14.33
CA GLN A 300 15.94 -3.67 -15.29
C GLN A 300 17.29 -3.20 -14.74
N GLY A 301 17.37 -2.85 -13.45
CA GLY A 301 18.60 -2.48 -12.77
C GLY A 301 19.11 -1.06 -13.06
N LEU A 302 18.31 -0.19 -13.66
CA LEU A 302 18.69 1.19 -14.03
C LEU A 302 17.88 2.25 -13.27
N TYR A 303 17.61 2.00 -11.99
CA TYR A 303 16.82 2.91 -11.16
C TYR A 303 17.45 4.31 -11.08
N TRP A 304 18.74 4.39 -10.75
CA TRP A 304 19.41 5.67 -10.47
C TRP A 304 19.66 6.48 -11.73
N GLU A 305 19.99 5.82 -12.84
CA GLU A 305 20.10 6.47 -14.15
C GLU A 305 18.76 7.06 -14.59
N TYR A 306 17.66 6.34 -14.38
CA TYR A 306 16.33 6.83 -14.71
C TYR A 306 15.86 7.93 -13.73
N HIS A 307 16.16 7.78 -12.45
CA HIS A 307 15.91 8.75 -11.40
C HIS A 307 16.54 10.12 -11.73
N ASP A 308 17.79 10.12 -12.19
CA ASP A 308 18.50 11.33 -12.60
C ASP A 308 17.81 11.99 -13.79
N VAL A 309 17.44 11.20 -14.81
CA VAL A 309 16.72 11.71 -15.99
C VAL A 309 15.37 12.34 -15.60
N LEU A 310 14.64 11.77 -14.65
CA LEU A 310 13.38 12.36 -14.16
C LEU A 310 13.63 13.78 -13.61
N TYR A 311 14.65 13.99 -12.78
CA TYR A 311 14.95 15.31 -12.25
C TYR A 311 15.55 16.27 -13.30
N GLU A 312 16.39 15.79 -14.21
CA GLU A 312 16.91 16.58 -15.32
C GLU A 312 15.78 17.13 -16.20
N ARG A 313 14.82 16.25 -16.54
CA ARG A 313 13.70 16.53 -17.45
C ARG A 313 12.47 17.11 -16.76
N GLN A 314 12.44 17.11 -15.42
CA GLN A 314 11.35 17.72 -14.65
C GLN A 314 11.04 19.13 -15.14
N ALA A 315 9.77 19.36 -15.46
CA ALA A 315 9.25 20.67 -15.83
C ALA A 315 8.38 21.26 -14.70
N GLY A 316 7.49 22.18 -15.04
CA GLY A 316 6.52 22.71 -14.08
C GLY A 316 5.63 21.61 -13.49
N THR A 317 5.11 21.86 -12.30
CA THR A 317 4.14 20.98 -11.62
C THR A 317 2.88 20.80 -12.47
N ASN A 318 2.47 19.55 -12.68
CA ASN A 318 1.35 19.09 -13.49
C ASN A 318 1.33 19.73 -14.88
N ALA A 319 2.52 19.93 -15.45
CA ALA A 319 2.69 20.48 -16.79
C ALA A 319 2.62 19.39 -17.88
N GLY A 320 2.39 18.12 -17.50
CA GLY A 320 2.30 16.98 -18.40
C GLY A 320 3.66 16.52 -18.91
N TRP A 321 4.75 16.85 -18.21
CA TRP A 321 6.10 16.43 -18.60
C TRP A 321 6.31 14.94 -18.34
N ALA A 322 5.61 14.36 -17.37
CA ALA A 322 5.60 12.94 -17.05
C ALA A 322 4.47 12.18 -17.77
N SER A 323 4.22 12.52 -19.05
CA SER A 323 3.33 11.73 -19.90
C SER A 323 3.94 10.38 -20.24
N ASP A 324 3.10 9.39 -20.56
CA ASP A 324 3.57 8.03 -20.86
C ASP A 324 4.54 8.00 -22.05
N GLU A 325 4.31 8.86 -23.05
CA GLU A 325 5.22 9.05 -24.19
C GLU A 325 6.58 9.60 -23.76
N ASN A 326 6.61 10.63 -22.92
CA ASN A 326 7.86 11.23 -22.46
C ASN A 326 8.64 10.26 -21.56
N LEU A 327 7.95 9.59 -20.64
CA LEU A 327 8.56 8.63 -19.72
C LEU A 327 9.13 7.42 -20.49
N ALA A 328 8.42 6.89 -21.49
CA ALA A 328 8.96 5.85 -22.37
C ALA A 328 10.17 6.34 -23.18
N GLN A 329 10.20 7.61 -23.61
CA GLN A 329 11.37 8.19 -24.26
C GLN A 329 12.56 8.33 -23.30
N PHE A 330 12.33 8.73 -22.06
CA PHE A 330 13.38 8.76 -21.03
C PHE A 330 13.94 7.36 -20.78
N ALA A 331 13.09 6.33 -20.83
CA ALA A 331 13.51 4.96 -20.66
C ALA A 331 14.43 4.51 -21.79
N ALA A 332 14.07 4.86 -23.03
CA ALA A 332 14.91 4.63 -24.19
C ALA A 332 16.26 5.37 -24.09
N ASP A 333 16.26 6.62 -23.59
CA ASP A 333 17.47 7.45 -23.46
C ASP A 333 18.50 6.83 -22.50
N VAL A 334 18.07 6.14 -21.44
CA VAL A 334 18.95 5.44 -20.49
C VAL A 334 19.22 3.98 -20.87
N GLY A 335 18.68 3.52 -22.00
CA GLY A 335 18.96 2.18 -22.54
C GLY A 335 18.10 1.05 -21.97
N LEU A 336 16.95 1.36 -21.37
CA LEU A 336 15.97 0.35 -20.94
C LEU A 336 15.33 -0.34 -22.16
N ASP A 337 14.91 -1.59 -21.97
CA ASP A 337 13.96 -2.24 -22.87
C ASP A 337 12.59 -1.56 -22.69
N VAL A 338 12.21 -0.76 -23.70
CA VAL A 338 10.98 0.03 -23.67
C VAL A 338 9.73 -0.85 -23.63
N ALA A 339 9.77 -2.05 -24.21
CA ALA A 339 8.61 -2.94 -24.20
C ALA A 339 8.38 -3.56 -22.80
N MET A 340 9.45 -3.99 -22.13
CA MET A 340 9.39 -4.42 -20.74
C MET A 340 8.95 -3.27 -19.82
N TYR A 341 9.54 -2.09 -20.02
CA TYR A 341 9.19 -0.89 -19.28
C TYR A 341 7.71 -0.53 -19.41
N GLN A 342 7.17 -0.53 -20.63
CA GLN A 342 5.75 -0.26 -20.88
C GLN A 342 4.84 -1.30 -20.22
N SER A 343 5.21 -2.58 -20.27
CA SER A 343 4.44 -3.65 -19.62
C SER A 343 4.38 -3.47 -18.10
N CYS A 344 5.47 -3.02 -17.48
CA CYS A 344 5.48 -2.66 -16.06
C CYS A 344 4.63 -1.40 -15.79
N MET A 345 4.66 -0.40 -16.66
CA MET A 345 3.87 0.83 -16.50
C MET A 345 2.36 0.60 -16.59
N ASP A 346 1.92 -0.50 -17.21
CA ASP A 346 0.51 -0.91 -17.26
C ASP A 346 0.02 -1.52 -15.93
N LEU A 347 0.92 -1.84 -14.99
CA LEU A 347 0.59 -2.37 -13.66
C LEU A 347 0.20 -1.25 -12.68
N ASP A 348 -0.51 -1.62 -11.62
CA ASP A 348 -0.78 -0.71 -10.51
C ASP A 348 0.42 -0.63 -9.55
N HIS A 349 0.88 0.60 -9.29
CA HIS A 349 2.01 0.91 -8.41
C HIS A 349 1.59 1.69 -7.16
N GLN A 350 0.28 1.88 -6.93
CA GLN A 350 -0.25 2.70 -5.82
C GLN A 350 0.12 2.13 -4.44
N GLU A 351 0.27 0.81 -4.31
CA GLU A 351 0.71 0.18 -3.06
C GLU A 351 2.08 0.73 -2.62
N ARG A 352 3.06 0.77 -3.54
CA ARG A 352 4.41 1.23 -3.25
C ARG A 352 4.45 2.71 -2.89
N VAL A 353 3.71 3.54 -3.64
CA VAL A 353 3.58 4.98 -3.35
C VAL A 353 2.94 5.21 -1.98
N SER A 354 1.85 4.51 -1.68
CA SER A 354 1.13 4.62 -0.41
C SER A 354 2.00 4.16 0.77
N PHE A 355 2.77 3.08 0.56
CA PHE A 355 3.73 2.59 1.54
C PHE A 355 4.79 3.65 1.85
N ASN A 356 5.45 4.21 0.84
CA ASN A 356 6.49 5.22 1.03
C ASN A 356 5.95 6.50 1.69
N LEU A 357 4.73 6.92 1.36
CA LEU A 357 4.04 8.02 2.03
C LEU A 357 3.73 7.72 3.51
N SER A 358 3.35 6.48 3.83
CA SER A 358 3.12 6.05 5.20
C SER A 358 4.41 6.08 6.04
N GLN A 359 5.54 5.66 5.46
CA GLN A 359 6.85 5.69 6.12
C GLN A 359 7.29 7.12 6.43
N ALA A 360 7.09 8.05 5.49
CA ALA A 360 7.31 9.46 5.73
C ALA A 360 6.44 10.00 6.87
N THR A 361 5.14 9.72 6.84
CA THR A 361 4.18 10.22 7.84
C THR A 361 4.52 9.71 9.25
N GLN A 362 4.83 8.42 9.39
CA GLN A 362 5.22 7.80 10.66
C GLN A 362 6.51 8.42 11.23
N ASN A 363 7.43 8.85 10.36
CA ASN A 363 8.68 9.50 10.71
C ASN A 363 8.60 11.04 10.76
N GLY A 364 7.39 11.62 10.78
CA GLY A 364 7.18 13.06 10.89
C GLY A 364 7.62 13.87 9.66
N ILE A 365 7.86 13.21 8.52
CA ILE A 365 8.20 13.82 7.24
C ILE A 365 6.90 14.28 6.57
N SER A 366 6.77 15.57 6.33
CA SER A 366 5.56 16.20 5.75
C SER A 366 5.87 17.13 4.58
N ARG A 367 7.10 17.11 4.06
CA ARG A 367 7.54 17.95 2.94
C ARG A 367 8.72 17.35 2.21
N THR A 368 8.94 17.85 1.00
CA THR A 368 10.06 17.46 0.13
C THR A 368 10.92 18.67 -0.27
N PRO A 369 12.25 18.50 -0.45
CA PRO A 369 12.99 17.33 0.00
C PRO A 369 13.12 17.32 1.52
N SER A 370 13.24 16.13 2.10
CA SER A 370 13.58 15.92 3.50
C SER A 370 14.58 14.78 3.60
N PHE A 371 15.40 14.77 4.64
CA PHE A 371 16.48 13.79 4.79
C PHE A 371 16.47 13.25 6.21
N ILE A 372 16.58 11.93 6.33
CA ILE A 372 16.95 11.25 7.57
C ILE A 372 18.36 10.70 7.37
N ILE A 373 19.28 11.03 8.26
CA ILE A 373 20.70 10.67 8.17
C ILE A 373 20.99 9.79 9.36
N SER A 374 21.36 8.53 9.12
CA SER A 374 21.66 7.55 10.16
C SER A 374 23.13 7.15 10.11
N GLY A 375 23.81 7.15 11.24
CA GLY A 375 25.23 6.82 11.34
C GLY A 375 25.68 6.50 12.76
N PRO A 376 27.00 6.40 13.02
CA PRO A 376 27.55 5.96 14.32
C PRO A 376 27.13 6.83 15.52
N GLY A 377 26.81 8.10 15.28
CA GLY A 377 26.37 9.07 16.29
C GLY A 377 24.85 9.12 16.55
N GLY A 378 24.05 8.33 15.83
CA GLY A 378 22.59 8.34 15.91
C GLY A 378 21.94 8.79 14.61
N THR A 379 20.76 9.40 14.73
CA THR A 379 19.94 9.82 13.59
C THR A 379 19.67 11.32 13.65
N GLU A 380 19.87 12.01 12.53
CA GLU A 380 19.58 13.44 12.36
C GLU A 380 18.57 13.65 11.21
N GLN A 381 17.78 14.72 11.29
CA GLN A 381 16.78 15.04 10.27
C GLN A 381 17.01 16.45 9.71
N ILE A 382 17.09 16.56 8.38
CA ILE A 382 17.15 17.83 7.66
C ILE A 382 15.84 18.03 6.90
N SER A 383 15.21 19.18 7.07
CA SER A 383 13.94 19.50 6.40
C SER A 383 14.10 20.61 5.38
N GLY A 384 13.63 20.35 4.15
CA GLY A 384 13.73 21.25 3.01
C GLY A 384 15.11 21.25 2.35
N ASN A 385 15.19 21.93 1.20
CA ASN A 385 16.45 22.14 0.48
C ASN A 385 17.32 23.18 1.21
N GLN A 386 18.03 22.73 2.24
CA GLN A 386 19.03 23.53 2.96
C GLN A 386 20.32 23.67 2.14
N PRO A 387 21.14 24.70 2.38
CA PRO A 387 22.47 24.79 1.78
C PRO A 387 23.30 23.54 2.06
N TYR A 388 24.08 23.07 1.07
CA TYR A 388 24.94 21.89 1.20
C TYR A 388 25.82 21.90 2.46
N ALA A 389 26.30 23.08 2.89
CA ALA A 389 27.10 23.23 4.12
C ALA A 389 26.41 22.71 5.39
N VAL A 390 25.07 22.68 5.45
CA VAL A 390 24.32 22.09 6.57
C VAL A 390 24.48 20.58 6.56
N LEU A 391 24.28 19.94 5.41
CA LEU A 391 24.46 18.50 5.24
C LEU A 391 25.93 18.10 5.51
N ASP A 392 26.87 18.85 4.92
CA ASP A 392 28.31 18.64 5.11
C ASP A 392 28.72 18.66 6.59
N SER A 393 28.21 19.62 7.37
CA SER A 393 28.46 19.70 8.81
C SER A 393 27.92 18.48 9.56
N VAL A 394 26.71 18.03 9.24
CA VAL A 394 26.11 16.84 9.89
C VAL A 394 26.93 15.59 9.59
N LEU A 395 27.34 15.41 8.33
CA LEU A 395 28.13 14.25 7.93
C LEU A 395 29.51 14.24 8.59
N GLN A 396 30.19 15.39 8.65
CA GLN A 396 31.47 15.51 9.34
C GLN A 396 31.34 15.21 10.84
N ASP A 397 30.29 15.72 11.49
CA ASP A 397 30.04 15.45 12.91
C ASP A 397 29.76 13.96 13.17
N MET A 398 29.13 13.24 12.24
CA MET A 398 28.87 11.79 12.35
C MET A 398 30.08 10.90 12.05
N LEU A 399 31.05 11.38 11.26
CA LEU A 399 32.28 10.66 10.91
C LEU A 399 33.40 10.82 11.95
N ASN A 400 33.31 11.84 12.81
CA ASN A 400 34.28 12.13 13.87
C ASN A 400 33.94 11.40 15.18
#